data_AF-A0AAQ3T5D7-F1
#
_entry.id   AF-A0AAQ3T5D7-F1
#
_cell.length_a   1.000
_cell.length_b   1.000
_cell.length_c   1.000
_cell.angle_alpha   90.00
_cell.angle_beta   90.00
_cell.angle_gamma   90.00
#
_symmetry.space_group_name_H-M   'P 1'
#
loop_
_entity.id
_entity.type
_entity.pdbx_description
1 polymer ?
#
loop_
_entity_poly.entity_id
_entity_poly.type
_entity_poly.pdbx_seq_one_letter_code
_entity_poly.pdbx_strand_id
1 'polypeptide(L)'
;MHAFITPDGTSDTDDDILLRKVSGQALAMLAMDGSGNNCVAMLRETGYALVQELACMIHDDWYRCIAASLLRSLCLHARHELKATDLNFFRKENLFRLYITEVLERILLAESAELEILIGLSSQVSKTFPEELARELEHREIMEAFTKRLADVLDANMEPRGDCPGIRRMVLEQVINLMEHNSRYVNCFNNHAWSETIFSSLRGQEAAWCPSLRHLQHLVALVQFIALWLVAKQLQQLTVDGGRDYIRG
;
A
#
# COMPACT_ATOMS: atom_id res chain seq x y z
N MET A 1 23.69 8.51 -2.58
CA MET A 1 22.41 9.21 -2.38
C MET A 1 22.29 10.44 -3.26
N HIS A 2 23.22 11.41 -3.17
CA HIS A 2 23.22 12.62 -4.01
C HIS A 2 23.05 12.35 -5.52
N ALA A 3 23.82 11.40 -6.08
CA ALA A 3 23.72 11.01 -7.49
C ALA A 3 22.33 10.50 -7.94
N PHE A 4 21.45 10.15 -7.00
CA PHE A 4 20.07 9.78 -7.32
C PHE A 4 19.07 10.93 -7.12
N ILE A 5 19.21 11.70 -6.03
CA ILE A 5 18.26 12.76 -5.68
C ILE A 5 18.48 14.06 -6.43
N THR A 6 19.74 14.41 -6.73
CA THR A 6 20.06 15.68 -7.37
C THR A 6 20.02 15.50 -8.90
N PRO A 7 19.15 16.20 -9.62
CA PRO A 7 19.28 16.31 -11.07
C PRO A 7 20.56 17.09 -11.37
N ASP A 8 21.56 16.45 -11.99
CA ASP A 8 22.73 17.19 -12.44
C ASP A 8 22.27 18.17 -13.53
N GLY A 9 22.43 19.46 -13.24
CA GLY A 9 21.99 20.50 -14.15
C GLY A 9 22.78 20.45 -15.46
N THR A 10 22.03 20.50 -16.57
CA THR A 10 22.40 21.03 -17.90
C THR A 10 22.80 20.09 -19.05
N SER A 11 22.81 18.77 -18.89
CA SER A 11 22.53 17.87 -20.02
C SER A 11 22.09 16.50 -19.51
N ASP A 12 20.86 16.08 -19.79
CA ASP A 12 20.46 14.68 -19.65
C ASP A 12 21.17 13.88 -20.74
N THR A 13 22.42 13.50 -20.50
CA THR A 13 23.08 12.49 -21.34
C THR A 13 22.54 11.11 -20.96
N ASP A 14 22.54 10.17 -21.90
CA ASP A 14 22.16 8.78 -21.61
C ASP A 14 22.98 8.18 -20.45
N ASP A 15 24.24 8.62 -20.29
CA ASP A 15 25.12 8.20 -19.21
C ASP A 15 24.67 8.74 -17.85
N ASP A 16 24.19 9.99 -17.79
CA ASP A 16 23.68 10.60 -16.54
C ASP A 16 22.38 9.94 -16.09
N ILE A 17 21.46 9.66 -17.02
CA ILE A 17 20.23 8.91 -16.76
C ILE A 17 20.55 7.50 -16.24
N LEU A 18 21.50 6.81 -16.88
CA LEU A 18 21.91 5.48 -16.49
C LEU A 18 22.56 5.48 -15.09
N LEU A 19 23.48 6.41 -14.83
CA LEU A 19 24.14 6.57 -13.53
C LEU A 19 23.10 6.82 -12.43
N ARG A 20 22.13 7.69 -12.69
CA ARG A 20 21.04 7.99 -11.76
C ARG A 20 20.18 6.76 -11.47
N LYS A 21 19.79 6.01 -12.50
CA LYS A 21 19.04 4.74 -12.35
C LYS A 21 19.80 3.72 -11.52
N VAL A 22 21.07 3.47 -11.84
CA VAL A 22 21.92 2.50 -11.12
C VAL A 22 22.09 2.92 -9.67
N SER A 23 22.30 4.22 -9.42
CA SER A 23 22.40 4.77 -8.07
C SER A 23 21.12 4.55 -7.26
N GLY A 24 19.95 4.78 -7.87
CA GLY A 24 18.66 4.55 -7.23
C GLY A 24 18.38 3.07 -6.95
N GLN A 25 18.73 2.18 -7.88
CA GLN A 25 18.63 0.73 -7.67
C GLN A 25 19.53 0.25 -6.52
N ALA A 26 20.77 0.73 -6.47
CA ALA A 26 21.69 0.42 -5.37
C ALA A 26 21.14 0.90 -4.02
N LEU A 27 20.55 2.11 -3.97
CA LEU A 27 19.87 2.59 -2.77
C LEU A 27 18.69 1.71 -2.36
N ALA A 28 17.84 1.32 -3.31
CA ALA A 28 16.71 0.43 -3.04
C ALA A 28 17.18 -0.92 -2.48
N MET A 29 18.28 -1.48 -3.01
CA MET A 29 18.90 -2.69 -2.47
C MET A 29 19.41 -2.50 -1.04
N LEU A 30 20.14 -1.41 -0.78
CA LEU A 30 20.64 -1.09 0.57
C LEU A 30 19.51 -0.89 1.60
N ALA A 31 18.37 -0.36 1.16
CA ALA A 31 17.19 -0.18 2.00
C ALA A 31 16.44 -1.49 2.29
N MET A 32 16.60 -2.52 1.45
CA MET A 32 15.99 -3.84 1.66
C MET A 32 16.80 -4.73 2.62
N ASP A 33 18.09 -4.44 2.84
CA ASP A 33 18.88 -5.11 3.87
C ASP A 33 18.27 -4.80 5.23
N GLY A 34 17.60 -5.79 5.83
CA GLY A 34 16.63 -5.67 6.92
C GLY A 34 17.10 -5.08 8.25
N SER A 35 18.27 -4.42 8.30
CA SER A 35 18.61 -3.50 9.38
C SER A 35 17.94 -2.14 9.12
N GLY A 36 16.84 -1.85 9.85
CA GLY A 36 16.11 -0.57 9.75
C GLY A 36 17.00 0.68 9.89
N ASN A 37 18.15 0.54 10.54
CA ASN A 37 19.23 1.53 10.62
C ASN A 37 19.57 2.19 9.26
N ASN A 38 19.63 1.45 8.15
CA ASN A 38 19.98 2.03 6.85
C ASN A 38 18.92 3.04 6.37
N CYS A 39 17.65 2.63 6.44
CA CYS A 39 16.53 3.48 6.02
C CYS A 39 16.43 4.75 6.87
N VAL A 40 16.58 4.61 8.19
CA VAL A 40 16.56 5.77 9.09
C VAL A 40 17.77 6.68 8.87
N ALA A 41 18.96 6.12 8.62
CA ALA A 41 20.14 6.91 8.29
C ALA A 41 19.94 7.73 7.00
N MET A 42 19.42 7.11 5.93
CA MET A 42 19.11 7.81 4.67
C MET A 42 18.12 8.97 4.88
N LEU A 43 17.05 8.73 5.67
CA LEU A 43 16.06 9.75 5.98
C LEU A 43 16.67 10.92 6.76
N ARG A 44 17.47 10.64 7.78
CA ARG A 44 18.06 11.68 8.63
C ARG A 44 19.18 12.45 7.93
N GLU A 45 20.01 11.77 7.14
CA GLU A 45 21.11 12.39 6.39
C GLU A 45 20.60 13.43 5.38
N THR A 46 19.42 13.20 4.78
CA THR A 46 18.79 14.16 3.87
C THR A 46 17.92 15.21 4.56
N GLY A 47 17.84 15.21 5.90
CA GLY A 47 16.84 16.01 6.59
C GLY A 47 15.42 15.73 6.09
N TYR A 48 15.14 14.48 5.72
CA TYR A 48 13.89 13.97 5.14
C TYR A 48 13.54 14.47 3.73
N ALA A 49 14.39 15.28 3.08
CA ALA A 49 14.19 15.72 1.70
C ALA A 49 14.11 14.54 0.70
N LEU A 50 14.74 13.40 1.04
CA LEU A 50 14.64 12.17 0.25
C LEU A 50 13.18 11.76 -0.01
N VAL A 51 12.29 11.88 0.98
CA VAL A 51 10.88 11.47 0.80
C VAL A 51 10.18 12.37 -0.20
N GLN A 52 10.46 13.68 -0.17
CA GLN A 52 9.89 14.64 -1.10
C GLN A 52 10.34 14.37 -2.54
N GLU A 53 11.65 14.19 -2.74
CA GLU A 53 12.22 13.91 -4.06
C GLU A 53 11.67 12.60 -4.65
N LEU A 54 11.58 11.54 -3.83
CA LEU A 54 11.03 10.27 -4.27
C LEU A 54 9.54 10.37 -4.60
N ALA A 55 8.76 11.17 -3.85
CA ALA A 55 7.35 11.39 -4.16
C ALA A 55 7.19 12.08 -5.53
N CYS A 56 7.99 13.11 -5.82
CA CYS A 56 8.01 13.75 -7.14
C CYS A 56 8.40 12.76 -8.25
N MET A 57 9.38 11.89 -8.01
CA MET A 57 9.84 10.89 -8.98
C MET A 57 8.81 9.80 -9.29
N ILE A 58 7.75 9.63 -8.49
CA ILE A 58 6.66 8.69 -8.82
C ILE A 58 5.97 9.10 -10.14
N HIS A 59 5.98 10.38 -10.50
CA HIS A 59 5.37 10.85 -11.74
C HIS A 59 6.32 10.75 -12.95
N ASP A 60 7.62 10.61 -12.71
CA ASP A 60 8.63 10.47 -13.76
C ASP A 60 8.74 9.02 -14.28
N ASP A 61 8.43 8.81 -15.56
CA ASP A 61 8.49 7.50 -16.22
C ASP A 61 9.86 6.80 -16.08
N TRP A 62 10.96 7.55 -15.98
CA TRP A 62 12.30 6.99 -15.91
C TRP A 62 12.64 6.41 -14.54
N TYR A 63 12.10 6.99 -13.47
CA TYR A 63 12.53 6.71 -12.10
C TYR A 63 11.42 6.15 -11.21
N ARG A 64 10.16 6.19 -11.65
CA ARG A 64 8.98 5.79 -10.87
C ARG A 64 9.11 4.48 -10.12
N CYS A 65 9.45 3.39 -10.81
CA CYS A 65 9.55 2.07 -10.16
C CYS A 65 10.66 2.07 -9.10
N ILE A 66 11.79 2.71 -9.38
CA ILE A 66 12.93 2.80 -8.46
C ILE A 66 12.53 3.62 -7.22
N ALA A 67 11.89 4.78 -7.44
CA ALA A 67 11.43 5.65 -6.37
C ALA A 67 10.38 4.95 -5.49
N ALA A 68 9.39 4.29 -6.10
CA ALA A 68 8.35 3.56 -5.39
C ALA A 68 8.91 2.37 -4.60
N SER A 69 9.84 1.60 -5.17
CA SER A 69 10.52 0.50 -4.47
C SER A 69 11.36 0.98 -3.29
N LEU A 70 12.08 2.10 -3.45
CA LEU A 70 12.86 2.69 -2.36
C LEU A 70 11.94 3.22 -1.25
N LEU A 71 10.90 4.00 -1.58
CA LEU A 71 9.91 4.47 -0.60
C LEU A 71 9.24 3.30 0.15
N ARG A 72 8.92 2.22 -0.55
CA ARG A 72 8.32 1.01 0.05
C ARG A 72 9.25 0.42 1.11
N SER A 73 10.53 0.33 0.77
CA SER A 73 11.57 -0.21 1.67
C SER A 73 11.80 0.71 2.87
N LEU A 74 11.80 2.04 2.65
CA LEU A 74 11.86 3.03 3.73
C LEU A 74 10.68 2.88 4.68
N CYS A 75 9.44 2.79 4.18
CA CYS A 75 8.26 2.56 5.03
C CYS A 75 8.33 1.24 5.79
N LEU A 76 8.69 0.14 5.11
CA LEU A 76 8.73 -1.19 5.72
C LEU A 76 9.79 -1.29 6.83
N HIS A 77 11.00 -0.80 6.58
CA HIS A 77 12.14 -1.03 7.46
C HIS A 77 12.42 0.10 8.46
N ALA A 78 12.06 1.36 8.15
CA ALA A 78 12.26 2.48 9.08
C ALA A 78 11.14 2.59 10.13
N ARG A 79 9.93 2.07 9.87
CA ARG A 79 8.74 2.30 10.70
C ARG A 79 8.97 2.12 12.20
N HIS A 80 9.65 1.04 12.59
CA HIS A 80 9.83 0.71 14.01
C HIS A 80 10.92 1.55 14.69
N GLU A 81 11.74 2.26 13.91
CA GLU A 81 12.85 3.07 14.38
C GLU A 81 12.57 4.60 14.28
N LEU A 82 11.51 4.99 13.58
CA LEU A 82 11.05 6.39 13.51
C LEU A 82 10.51 6.83 14.86
N LYS A 83 11.03 7.95 15.36
CA LYS A 83 10.59 8.57 16.62
C LYS A 83 9.39 9.48 16.40
N ALA A 84 8.67 9.80 17.47
CA ALA A 84 7.57 10.79 17.41
C ALA A 84 8.01 12.15 16.83
N THR A 85 9.26 12.57 17.06
CA THR A 85 9.84 13.77 16.44
C THR A 85 9.94 13.66 14.92
N ASP A 86 10.28 12.48 14.42
CA ASP A 86 10.44 12.21 12.99
C ASP A 86 9.06 12.24 12.31
N LEU A 87 8.05 11.61 12.93
CA LEU A 87 6.66 11.65 12.46
C LEU A 87 6.08 13.08 12.46
N ASN A 88 6.40 13.87 13.49
CA ASN A 88 5.96 15.26 13.56
C ASN A 88 6.60 16.13 12.48
N PHE A 89 7.83 15.84 12.06
CA PHE A 89 8.48 16.52 10.95
C PHE A 89 7.69 16.29 9.65
N PHE A 90 7.45 15.03 9.29
CA PHE A 90 6.70 14.68 8.08
C PHE A 90 5.30 15.29 8.05
N ARG A 91 4.62 15.37 9.20
CA ARG A 91 3.30 16.01 9.31
C ARG A 91 3.36 17.53 9.08
N LYS A 92 4.35 18.21 9.65
CA LYS A 92 4.50 19.67 9.52
C LYS A 92 4.79 20.09 8.09
N GLU A 93 5.63 19.33 7.40
CA GLU A 93 6.02 19.61 6.02
C GLU A 93 4.97 19.17 4.98
N ASN A 94 3.79 18.68 5.42
CA ASN A 94 2.76 18.08 4.56
C ASN A 94 3.28 16.99 3.62
N LEU A 95 4.44 16.39 3.92
CA LEU A 95 5.10 15.40 3.07
C LEU A 95 4.25 14.16 2.92
N PHE A 96 3.54 13.75 3.99
CA PHE A 96 2.63 12.62 3.93
C PHE A 96 1.50 12.83 2.95
N ARG A 97 0.90 14.02 2.93
CA ARG A 97 -0.21 14.32 2.02
C ARG A 97 0.25 14.22 0.57
N LEU A 98 1.29 14.96 0.20
CA LEU A 98 1.85 14.93 -1.15
C LEU A 98 2.13 13.49 -1.60
N TYR A 99 2.91 12.78 -0.80
CA TYR A 99 3.27 11.38 -1.05
C TYR A 99 2.07 10.43 -1.22
N ILE A 100 1.07 10.52 -0.33
CA ILE A 100 -0.11 9.64 -0.40
C ILE A 100 -0.92 9.93 -1.65
N THR A 101 -1.13 11.21 -1.99
CA THR A 101 -1.83 11.62 -3.20
C THR A 101 -1.14 11.05 -4.45
N GLU A 102 0.16 11.27 -4.61
CA GLU A 102 0.91 10.78 -5.79
C GLU A 102 0.81 9.24 -5.92
N VAL A 103 0.93 8.50 -4.81
CA VAL A 103 0.83 7.03 -4.83
C VAL A 103 -0.58 6.58 -5.23
N LEU A 104 -1.62 7.16 -4.63
CA LEU A 104 -3.01 6.77 -4.91
C LEU A 104 -3.39 7.05 -6.36
N GLU A 105 -3.09 8.26 -6.86
CA GLU A 105 -3.34 8.62 -8.25
C GLU A 105 -2.62 7.69 -9.21
N ARG A 106 -1.36 7.35 -8.91
CA ARG A 106 -0.60 6.46 -9.80
C ARG A 106 -1.13 5.03 -9.83
N ILE A 107 -1.66 4.51 -8.72
CA ILE A 107 -2.30 3.17 -8.66
C ILE A 107 -3.52 3.09 -9.58
N LEU A 108 -4.27 4.19 -9.74
CA LEU A 108 -5.42 4.22 -10.64
C LEU A 108 -5.03 4.04 -12.11
N LEU A 109 -3.76 4.31 -12.46
CA LEU A 109 -3.26 4.33 -13.84
C LEU A 109 -2.23 3.22 -14.14
N ALA A 110 -1.59 2.64 -13.12
CA ALA A 110 -0.49 1.70 -13.29
C ALA A 110 -0.96 0.30 -13.68
N GLU A 111 -0.13 -0.43 -14.42
CA GLU A 111 -0.40 -1.82 -14.83
C GLU A 111 0.78 -2.74 -14.49
N SER A 112 0.53 -4.05 -14.45
CA SER A 112 1.57 -5.09 -14.36
C SER A 112 2.54 -4.92 -13.18
N ALA A 113 3.85 -5.08 -13.40
CA ALA A 113 4.87 -4.98 -12.35
C ALA A 113 4.90 -3.60 -11.64
N GLU A 114 4.60 -2.52 -12.37
CA GLU A 114 4.53 -1.19 -11.78
C GLU A 114 3.39 -1.10 -10.76
N LEU A 115 2.21 -1.62 -11.13
CA LEU A 115 1.05 -1.69 -10.26
C LEU A 115 1.34 -2.54 -9.01
N GLU A 116 2.04 -3.66 -9.15
CA GLU A 116 2.45 -4.50 -8.02
C GLU A 116 3.27 -3.70 -7.00
N ILE A 117 4.27 -2.95 -7.48
CA ILE A 117 5.14 -2.13 -6.63
C ILE A 117 4.33 -1.04 -5.91
N LEU A 118 3.45 -0.34 -6.64
CA LEU A 118 2.67 0.77 -6.09
C LEU A 118 1.60 0.31 -5.09
N ILE A 119 0.91 -0.81 -5.33
CA ILE A 119 -0.01 -1.40 -4.33
C ILE A 119 0.79 -1.86 -3.11
N GLY A 120 1.95 -2.49 -3.33
CA GLY A 120 2.86 -2.87 -2.26
C GLY A 120 3.35 -1.68 -1.42
N LEU A 121 3.59 -0.53 -2.07
CA LEU A 121 3.92 0.73 -1.42
C LEU A 121 2.75 1.25 -0.58
N SER A 122 1.56 1.38 -1.18
CA SER A 122 0.33 1.80 -0.50
C SER A 122 0.02 0.92 0.72
N SER A 123 0.27 -0.38 0.62
CA SER A 123 0.18 -1.32 1.74
C SER A 123 1.09 -0.94 2.91
N GLN A 124 2.35 -0.58 2.64
CA GLN A 124 3.25 -0.13 3.70
C GLN A 124 2.83 1.24 4.27
N VAL A 125 2.29 2.13 3.45
CA VAL A 125 1.71 3.40 3.93
C VAL A 125 0.59 3.12 4.91
N SER A 126 -0.38 2.29 4.54
CA SER A 126 -1.51 1.93 5.40
C SER A 126 -1.08 1.40 6.76
N LYS A 127 0.07 0.73 6.84
CA LYS A 127 0.61 0.21 8.11
C LYS A 127 1.52 1.18 8.85
N THR A 128 2.07 2.19 8.19
CA THR A 128 3.05 3.12 8.77
C THR A 128 2.39 4.43 9.18
N PHE A 129 1.45 4.91 8.36
CA PHE A 129 0.75 6.20 8.50
C PHE A 129 -0.76 6.02 8.24
N PRO A 130 -1.45 5.16 9.03
CA PRO A 130 -2.84 4.82 8.77
C PRO A 130 -3.79 6.04 8.85
N GLU A 131 -3.57 6.97 9.78
CA GLU A 131 -4.43 8.14 9.96
C GLU A 131 -4.29 9.15 8.81
N GLU A 132 -3.07 9.31 8.27
CA GLU A 132 -2.80 10.17 7.13
C GLU A 132 -3.46 9.62 5.86
N LEU A 133 -3.34 8.31 5.61
CA LEU A 133 -4.02 7.67 4.48
C LEU A 133 -5.53 7.75 4.64
N ALA A 134 -6.04 7.54 5.84
CA ALA A 134 -7.47 7.62 6.10
C ALA A 134 -8.03 9.02 5.81
N ARG A 135 -7.27 10.08 6.11
CA ARG A 135 -7.62 11.47 5.79
C ARG A 135 -7.71 11.71 4.28
N GLU A 136 -6.74 11.25 3.50
CA GLU A 136 -6.81 11.39 2.03
C GLU A 136 -7.99 10.59 1.44
N LEU A 137 -8.30 9.42 2.01
CA LEU A 137 -9.45 8.61 1.63
C LEU A 137 -10.79 9.08 2.25
N GLU A 138 -10.85 10.22 2.96
CA GLU A 138 -12.13 10.80 3.40
C GLU A 138 -12.96 11.32 2.22
N HIS A 139 -12.29 11.73 1.14
CA HIS A 139 -12.96 12.10 -0.09
C HIS A 139 -13.58 10.86 -0.74
N ARG A 140 -14.91 10.79 -0.67
CA ARG A 140 -15.70 9.63 -1.12
C ARG A 140 -15.36 9.18 -2.54
N GLU A 141 -15.15 10.12 -3.46
CA GLU A 141 -14.82 9.82 -4.86
C GLU A 141 -13.45 9.12 -5.00
N ILE A 142 -12.42 9.59 -4.27
CA ILE A 142 -11.09 8.97 -4.26
C ILE A 142 -11.19 7.57 -3.66
N MET A 143 -11.91 7.44 -2.55
CA MET A 143 -12.12 6.14 -1.90
C MET A 143 -12.85 5.14 -2.80
N GLU A 144 -13.93 5.55 -3.46
CA GLU A 144 -14.68 4.69 -4.39
C GLU A 144 -13.84 4.31 -5.61
N ALA A 145 -13.09 5.24 -6.20
CA ALA A 145 -12.20 4.97 -7.33
C ALA A 145 -11.08 3.98 -6.93
N PHE A 146 -10.44 4.21 -5.79
CA PHE A 146 -9.37 3.36 -5.29
C PHE A 146 -9.85 1.96 -4.92
N THR A 147 -10.96 1.84 -4.20
CA THR A 147 -11.52 0.53 -3.82
C THR A 147 -12.03 -0.23 -5.04
N LYS A 148 -12.67 0.43 -6.00
CA LYS A 148 -13.04 -0.18 -7.28
C LYS A 148 -11.80 -0.66 -8.05
N ARG A 149 -10.74 0.16 -8.15
CA ARG A 149 -9.50 -0.21 -8.83
C ARG A 149 -8.89 -1.48 -8.24
N LEU A 150 -8.81 -1.59 -6.91
CA LEU A 150 -8.31 -2.80 -6.25
C LEU A 150 -9.19 -4.02 -6.59
N ALA A 151 -10.50 -3.84 -6.80
CA ALA A 151 -11.44 -4.91 -7.11
C ALA A 151 -11.19 -5.47 -8.51
N ASP A 152 -11.15 -4.56 -9.47
CA ASP A 152 -10.92 -4.88 -10.88
C ASP A 152 -9.56 -5.57 -11.05
N VAL A 153 -8.54 -5.11 -10.31
CA VAL A 153 -7.20 -5.70 -10.32
C VAL A 153 -7.18 -7.08 -9.67
N LEU A 154 -7.92 -7.29 -8.57
CA LEU A 154 -8.02 -8.61 -7.94
C LEU A 154 -8.68 -9.61 -8.89
N ASP A 155 -9.80 -9.23 -9.49
CA ASP A 155 -10.56 -10.05 -10.44
C ASP A 155 -9.71 -10.45 -11.65
N ALA A 156 -9.00 -9.49 -12.25
CA ALA A 156 -8.11 -9.72 -13.39
C ALA A 156 -6.84 -10.55 -13.07
N ASN A 157 -6.55 -10.78 -11.77
CA ASN A 157 -5.38 -11.52 -11.28
C ASN A 157 -5.75 -12.68 -10.35
N MET A 158 -6.97 -13.22 -10.50
CA MET A 158 -7.42 -14.41 -9.77
C MET A 158 -6.55 -15.62 -10.08
N GLU A 159 -6.10 -15.75 -11.33
CA GLU A 159 -5.03 -16.66 -11.71
C GLU A 159 -3.68 -15.93 -11.64
N PRO A 160 -2.62 -16.55 -11.05
CA PRO A 160 -1.31 -15.93 -11.02
C PRO A 160 -0.78 -15.72 -12.43
N ARG A 161 -0.43 -14.48 -12.76
CA ARG A 161 0.30 -14.17 -13.98
C ARG A 161 1.79 -14.38 -13.76
N GLY A 162 2.49 -14.91 -14.77
CA GLY A 162 3.92 -15.25 -14.65
C GLY A 162 4.84 -14.03 -14.54
N ASP A 163 4.42 -12.88 -15.05
CA ASP A 163 5.16 -11.62 -15.10
C ASP A 163 5.00 -10.76 -13.84
N CYS A 164 3.92 -10.95 -13.07
CA CYS A 164 3.62 -10.19 -11.85
C CYS A 164 2.87 -11.04 -10.81
N PRO A 165 3.50 -12.12 -10.29
CA PRO A 165 2.83 -13.10 -9.44
C PRO A 165 2.41 -12.53 -8.08
N GLY A 166 2.88 -11.34 -7.69
CA GLY A 166 2.59 -10.75 -6.39
C GLY A 166 1.39 -9.81 -6.35
N ILE A 167 0.82 -9.39 -7.49
CA ILE A 167 -0.31 -8.44 -7.52
C ILE A 167 -1.45 -8.88 -6.59
N ARG A 168 -1.93 -10.12 -6.74
CA ARG A 168 -3.01 -10.67 -5.91
C ARG A 168 -2.69 -10.58 -4.41
N ARG A 169 -1.45 -10.90 -4.04
CA ARG A 169 -0.99 -10.81 -2.64
C ARG A 169 -1.00 -9.38 -2.14
N MET A 170 -0.47 -8.44 -2.94
CA MET A 170 -0.40 -7.02 -2.56
C MET A 170 -1.79 -6.40 -2.42
N VAL A 171 -2.73 -6.73 -3.33
CA VAL A 171 -4.12 -6.26 -3.23
C VAL A 171 -4.78 -6.76 -1.94
N LEU A 172 -4.69 -8.07 -1.66
CA LEU A 172 -5.27 -8.64 -0.44
C LEU A 172 -4.67 -8.03 0.82
N GLU A 173 -3.34 -7.85 0.85
CA GLU A 173 -2.66 -7.20 1.98
C GLU A 173 -3.16 -5.76 2.18
N GLN A 174 -3.30 -4.99 1.11
CA GLN A 174 -3.81 -3.61 1.20
C GLN A 174 -5.26 -3.54 1.67
N VAL A 175 -6.13 -4.42 1.15
CA VAL A 175 -7.54 -4.49 1.56
C VAL A 175 -7.66 -4.83 3.03
N ILE A 176 -6.89 -5.82 3.51
CA ILE A 176 -6.85 -6.19 4.93
C ILE A 176 -6.42 -4.99 5.79
N ASN A 177 -5.32 -4.31 5.43
CA ASN A 177 -4.85 -3.15 6.19
C ASN A 177 -5.91 -2.05 6.31
N LEU A 178 -6.62 -1.76 5.21
CA LEU A 178 -7.71 -0.77 5.21
C LEU A 178 -8.82 -1.21 6.15
N MET A 179 -9.30 -2.45 6.01
CA MET A 179 -10.41 -2.98 6.80
C MET A 179 -10.08 -3.08 8.30
N GLU A 180 -8.84 -3.42 8.64
CA GLU A 180 -8.34 -3.44 10.02
C GLU A 180 -8.31 -2.02 10.62
N HIS A 181 -7.95 -1.01 9.82
CA HIS A 181 -7.88 0.36 10.31
C HIS A 181 -9.27 1.00 10.52
N ASN A 182 -10.20 0.83 9.58
CA ASN A 182 -11.54 1.42 9.72
C ASN A 182 -12.64 0.55 9.08
N SER A 183 -13.66 0.21 9.86
CA SER A 183 -14.77 -0.60 9.38
C SER A 183 -15.62 0.06 8.28
N ARG A 184 -15.48 1.36 8.00
CA ARG A 184 -16.16 2.01 6.86
C ARG A 184 -15.75 1.41 5.52
N TYR A 185 -14.49 0.95 5.40
CA TYR A 185 -13.98 0.37 4.16
C TYR A 185 -14.63 -0.97 3.84
N VAL A 186 -15.07 -1.70 4.87
CA VAL A 186 -15.84 -2.95 4.73
C VAL A 186 -17.07 -2.73 3.86
N ASN A 187 -17.87 -1.70 4.17
CA ASN A 187 -19.11 -1.43 3.45
C ASN A 187 -18.84 -1.08 1.99
N CYS A 188 -17.71 -0.40 1.71
CA CYS A 188 -17.30 -0.07 0.35
C CYS A 188 -16.95 -1.35 -0.43
N PHE A 189 -16.14 -2.25 0.15
CA PHE A 189 -15.80 -3.51 -0.49
C PHE A 189 -17.01 -4.46 -0.65
N ASN A 190 -17.93 -4.48 0.31
CA ASN A 190 -19.17 -5.27 0.19
C ASN A 190 -20.04 -4.84 -1.01
N ASN A 191 -20.10 -3.54 -1.31
CA ASN A 191 -20.87 -3.00 -2.43
C ASN A 191 -20.28 -3.38 -3.81
N HIS A 192 -19.02 -3.79 -3.86
CA HIS A 192 -18.30 -4.15 -5.08
C HIS A 192 -18.19 -5.68 -5.27
N ALA A 193 -19.06 -6.48 -4.65
CA ALA A 193 -19.13 -7.96 -4.78
C ALA A 193 -17.86 -8.73 -4.35
N TRP A 194 -16.99 -8.13 -3.53
CA TRP A 194 -15.71 -8.71 -3.13
C TRP A 194 -15.80 -9.99 -2.32
N SER A 195 -16.91 -10.23 -1.61
CA SER A 195 -17.05 -11.42 -0.78
C SER A 195 -16.83 -12.68 -1.61
N GLU A 196 -17.48 -12.79 -2.77
CA GLU A 196 -17.36 -13.97 -3.63
C GLU A 196 -15.98 -14.10 -4.31
N THR A 197 -15.38 -12.97 -4.71
CA THR A 197 -14.01 -12.91 -5.30
C THR A 197 -12.93 -13.25 -4.27
N ILE A 198 -13.01 -12.73 -3.04
CA ILE A 198 -12.10 -13.08 -1.94
C ILE A 198 -12.28 -14.56 -1.56
N PHE A 199 -13.53 -15.04 -1.43
CA PHE A 199 -13.80 -16.45 -1.09
C PHE A 199 -13.31 -17.43 -2.16
N SER A 200 -13.40 -17.08 -3.44
CA SER A 200 -12.85 -17.90 -4.53
C SER A 200 -11.32 -17.86 -4.56
N SER A 201 -10.70 -16.69 -4.30
CA SER A 201 -9.25 -16.53 -4.23
C SER A 201 -8.63 -17.33 -3.08
N LEU A 202 -9.31 -17.39 -1.93
CA LEU A 202 -8.85 -18.14 -0.75
C LEU A 202 -9.02 -19.66 -0.93
N ARG A 203 -10.12 -20.10 -1.55
CA ARG A 203 -10.34 -21.53 -1.89
C ARG A 203 -9.29 -22.07 -2.84
N GLY A 204 -8.84 -21.27 -3.81
CA GLY A 204 -7.75 -21.64 -4.72
C GLY A 204 -6.40 -21.81 -4.02
N GLN A 205 -6.18 -21.18 -2.85
CA GLN A 205 -4.96 -21.34 -2.09
C GLN A 205 -4.94 -22.64 -1.28
N GLU A 206 -6.05 -23.09 -0.68
CA GLU A 206 -6.12 -24.29 0.18
C GLU A 206 -5.48 -25.56 -0.43
N ALA A 207 -5.54 -25.73 -1.75
CA ALA A 207 -4.98 -26.89 -2.44
C ALA A 207 -3.43 -26.88 -2.60
N ALA A 208 -2.75 -25.76 -2.33
CA ALA A 208 -1.32 -25.57 -2.63
C ALA A 208 -0.42 -25.31 -1.40
N TRP A 209 -0.92 -25.44 -0.16
CA TRP A 209 -0.13 -25.09 1.03
C TRP A 209 0.90 -26.16 1.41
N CYS A 210 2.17 -25.78 1.31
CA CYS A 210 3.31 -26.54 1.82
C CYS A 210 3.35 -26.47 3.37
N PRO A 211 3.66 -27.56 4.11
CA PRO A 211 3.64 -27.61 5.58
C PRO A 211 4.59 -26.65 6.32
N SER A 212 5.46 -25.94 5.59
CA SER A 212 6.40 -24.94 6.11
C SER A 212 5.76 -23.56 6.37
N LEU A 213 4.55 -23.28 5.87
CA LEU A 213 3.86 -21.98 5.99
C LEU A 213 2.91 -21.88 7.20
N ARG A 214 3.16 -22.62 8.28
CA ARG A 214 2.33 -22.62 9.51
C ARG A 214 2.13 -21.23 10.13
N HIS A 215 3.07 -20.30 9.92
CA HIS A 215 2.93 -18.92 10.40
C HIS A 215 1.83 -18.10 9.68
N LEU A 216 1.37 -18.54 8.51
CA LEU A 216 0.29 -17.90 7.74
C LEU A 216 -1.08 -18.55 7.98
N GLN A 217 -1.16 -19.69 8.67
CA GLN A 217 -2.46 -20.24 9.13
C GLN A 217 -3.19 -19.25 10.03
N HIS A 218 -2.44 -18.44 10.79
CA HIS A 218 -3.00 -17.34 11.56
C HIS A 218 -3.63 -16.26 10.67
N LEU A 219 -3.13 -16.00 9.46
CA LEU A 219 -3.74 -15.04 8.52
C LEU A 219 -4.99 -15.61 7.85
N VAL A 220 -5.04 -16.91 7.53
CA VAL A 220 -6.27 -17.55 7.02
C VAL A 220 -7.34 -17.56 8.12
N ALA A 221 -6.95 -17.90 9.35
CA ALA A 221 -7.83 -17.77 10.51
C ALA A 221 -8.22 -16.31 10.76
N LEU A 222 -7.31 -15.35 10.58
CA LEU A 222 -7.61 -13.91 10.71
C LEU A 222 -8.59 -13.46 9.63
N VAL A 223 -8.46 -13.92 8.39
CA VAL A 223 -9.33 -13.55 7.27
C VAL A 223 -10.70 -14.24 7.39
N GLN A 224 -10.75 -15.50 7.81
CA GLN A 224 -12.00 -16.18 8.16
C GLN A 224 -12.65 -15.54 9.39
N PHE A 225 -11.86 -15.13 10.38
CA PHE A 225 -12.33 -14.42 11.57
C PHE A 225 -12.79 -13.01 11.23
N ILE A 226 -12.13 -12.31 10.31
CA ILE A 226 -12.56 -11.04 9.75
C ILE A 226 -13.86 -11.29 8.99
N ALA A 227 -13.95 -12.24 8.08
CA ALA A 227 -15.20 -12.56 7.38
C ALA A 227 -16.36 -12.91 8.34
N LEU A 228 -16.10 -13.71 9.38
CA LEU A 228 -17.09 -14.04 10.41
C LEU A 228 -17.43 -12.84 11.30
N TRP A 229 -16.46 -12.00 11.64
CA TRP A 229 -16.65 -10.76 12.40
C TRP A 229 -17.45 -9.73 11.58
N LEU A 230 -17.21 -9.65 10.28
CA LEU A 230 -17.95 -8.84 9.34
C LEU A 230 -19.40 -9.29 9.24
N VAL A 231 -19.63 -10.59 9.09
CA VAL A 231 -20.99 -11.17 9.11
C VAL A 231 -21.67 -10.91 10.45
N ALA A 232 -20.98 -11.12 11.58
CA ALA A 232 -21.53 -10.87 12.91
C ALA A 232 -21.86 -9.39 13.16
N LYS A 233 -21.02 -8.47 12.69
CA LYS A 233 -21.24 -7.03 12.81
C LYS A 233 -22.37 -6.53 11.91
N GLN A 234 -22.52 -7.11 10.72
CA GLN A 234 -23.61 -6.81 9.79
C GLN A 234 -24.96 -7.32 10.33
N LEU A 235 -24.96 -8.48 10.99
CA LEU A 235 -26.13 -8.96 11.75
C LEU A 235 -26.47 -8.04 12.93
N GLN A 236 -25.48 -7.52 13.67
CA GLN A 236 -25.72 -6.56 14.75
C GLN A 236 -26.31 -5.23 14.26
N GLN A 237 -25.88 -4.71 13.11
CA GLN A 237 -26.45 -3.49 12.52
C GLN A 237 -27.90 -3.68 12.05
N LEU A 238 -28.22 -4.82 11.44
CA LEU A 238 -29.58 -5.17 11.04
C LEU A 238 -30.54 -5.29 12.25
N THR A 239 -30.06 -5.79 13.40
CA THR A 239 -30.87 -5.83 14.63
C THR A 239 -31.13 -4.45 15.26
N VAL A 240 -30.26 -3.46 15.02
CA VAL A 240 -30.43 -2.10 15.55
C VAL A 240 -31.40 -1.27 14.69
N ASP A 241 -31.39 -1.48 13.36
CA ASP A 241 -32.33 -0.79 12.47
C ASP A 241 -33.71 -1.45 12.43
N GLY A 242 -33.79 -2.79 12.55
CA GLY A 242 -35.08 -3.49 12.69
C GLY A 242 -35.82 -3.19 14.02
N GLY A 243 -35.12 -2.68 15.04
CA GLY A 243 -35.73 -2.23 16.30
C GLY A 243 -36.33 -0.82 16.25
N ARG A 244 -35.96 0.00 15.25
CA ARG A 244 -36.50 1.37 15.11
C ARG A 244 -37.83 1.44 14.37
N ASP A 245 -38.15 0.43 13.55
CA ASP A 245 -39.42 0.36 12.82
C ASP A 245 -40.57 -0.22 13.65
N TYR A 246 -40.30 -0.81 14.82
CA TYR A 246 -41.35 -1.33 15.72
C TYR A 246 -41.84 -0.33 16.77
N ILE A 247 -41.25 0.88 16.86
CA ILE A 247 -41.67 1.95 17.81
C ILE A 247 -42.45 3.08 17.10
N ARG A 248 -42.67 2.99 15.78
CA ARG A 248 -43.62 3.82 15.03
C ARG A 248 -44.65 2.94 14.31
N GLY A 249 -45.49 2.28 15.08
CA GLY A 249 -46.71 1.61 14.63
C GLY A 249 -47.79 1.79 15.67
#